data_AF-A0A1Y4EVB1-F1
#
_entry.id   AF-A0A1Y4EVB1-F1
#
_cell.length_a   1.000
_cell.length_b   1.000
_cell.length_c   1.000
_cell.angle_alpha   90.00
_cell.angle_beta   90.00
_cell.angle_gamma   90.00
#
_symmetry.space_group_name_H-M   'P 1'
#
loop_
_entity.id
_entity.type
_entity.pdbx_description
1 polymer ?
#
loop_
_entity_poly.entity_id
_entity_poly.type
_entity_poly.pdbx_seq_one_letter_code
_entity_poly.pdbx_strand_id
1 'polypeptide(L)'
;MIESGLCDAQNFPSSTQSTGGITEIGISSAENSIFLKNISYAEMYAELLSRKHYNLKMIDGALITLLYRFQNENLIAHRLSFFPAPNLEVFQNEPELYMQDELYLEFLDKRIVTVPLRFDFDSGDAFVPVEHPMSHLTLGQYENCRIPVSSAISPYQFISFVMKNFYRTAQTVSSCELTSFPDKFPLTILPEEKTLVHVCTPV
;
A
#
# COMPACT_ATOMS: atom_id res chain seq x y z
N MET A 1 -9.25 11.94 -5.85
CA MET A 1 -9.68 10.52 -5.83
C MET A 1 -11.11 10.34 -5.33
N ILE A 2 -11.56 10.98 -4.24
CA ILE A 2 -13.01 10.98 -3.91
C ILE A 2 -13.82 11.71 -4.98
N GLU A 3 -13.39 12.91 -5.40
CA GLU A 3 -14.08 13.68 -6.46
C GLU A 3 -14.13 12.96 -7.81
N SER A 4 -13.21 12.02 -8.05
CA SER A 4 -13.16 11.21 -9.27
C SER A 4 -13.97 9.91 -9.16
N GLY A 5 -14.64 9.66 -8.03
CA GLY A 5 -15.42 8.44 -7.80
C GLY A 5 -14.60 7.16 -7.60
N LEU A 6 -13.27 7.24 -7.42
CA LEU A 6 -12.40 6.06 -7.26
C LEU A 6 -12.21 5.60 -5.82
N CYS A 7 -12.58 6.46 -4.86
CA CYS A 7 -12.52 6.14 -3.44
C CYS A 7 -13.89 6.36 -2.80
N ASP A 8 -14.34 5.37 -2.04
CA ASP A 8 -15.55 5.44 -1.21
C ASP A 8 -15.33 6.30 0.03
N ALA A 9 -14.13 6.22 0.61
CA ALA A 9 -13.79 6.89 1.85
C ALA A 9 -12.30 7.21 1.92
N GLN A 10 -11.97 8.25 2.68
CA GLN A 10 -10.59 8.62 2.96
C GLN A 10 -10.43 9.06 4.41
N ASN A 11 -9.27 8.77 5.00
CA ASN A 11 -8.83 9.40 6.24
C ASN A 11 -7.62 10.26 5.94
N PHE A 12 -7.72 11.54 6.30
CA PHE A 12 -6.63 12.49 6.06
C PHE A 12 -5.39 12.11 6.87
N PRO A 13 -4.20 12.27 6.28
CA PRO A 13 -2.96 12.05 7.01
C PRO A 13 -2.87 12.99 8.21
N SER A 14 -2.40 12.45 9.32
CA SER A 14 -2.06 13.17 10.53
C SER A 14 -0.56 13.12 10.74
N SER A 15 0.00 14.18 11.32
CA SER A 15 1.39 14.26 11.70
C SER A 15 1.47 14.36 13.21
N THR A 16 2.29 13.52 13.82
CA THR A 16 2.60 13.58 15.26
C THR A 16 4.09 13.74 15.45
N GLN A 17 4.47 14.64 16.35
CA GLN A 17 5.86 14.88 16.71
C GLN A 17 6.09 14.40 18.15
N SER A 18 7.18 13.68 18.36
CA SER A 18 7.58 13.19 19.68
C SER A 18 9.01 13.60 20.02
N THR A 19 9.39 13.40 21.29
CA THR A 19 10.74 13.70 21.78
C THR A 19 11.82 12.99 20.97
N GLY A 20 12.92 13.66 20.69
CA GLY A 20 14.03 13.10 19.90
C GLY A 20 13.95 13.37 18.39
N GLY A 21 13.10 14.30 17.96
CA GLY A 21 13.00 14.74 16.56
C GLY A 21 12.26 13.74 15.66
N ILE A 22 11.47 12.84 16.25
CA ILE A 22 10.69 11.85 15.52
C ILE A 22 9.37 12.47 15.07
N THR A 23 9.12 12.39 13.77
CA THR A 23 7.83 12.76 13.14
C THR A 23 7.21 11.52 12.52
N GLU A 24 5.99 11.18 12.92
CA GLU A 24 5.19 10.11 12.32
C GLU A 24 4.08 10.72 11.49
N ILE A 25 4.00 10.31 10.21
CA ILE A 25 2.96 10.70 9.27
C ILE A 25 2.14 9.46 8.94
N GLY A 26 0.85 9.49 9.26
CA GLY A 26 -0.02 8.33 9.08
C GLY A 26 -1.45 8.61 9.54
N ILE A 27 -2.10 7.61 10.12
CA ILE A 27 -3.49 7.71 10.59
C ILE A 27 -3.49 7.88 12.11
N SER A 28 -4.23 8.85 12.62
CA SER A 28 -4.18 9.34 14.01
C SER A 28 -4.56 8.32 15.09
N SER A 29 -5.04 7.12 14.72
CA SER A 29 -5.52 6.08 15.63
C SER A 29 -4.85 4.70 15.41
N ALA A 30 -3.67 4.67 14.81
CA ALA A 30 -3.00 3.45 14.37
C ALA A 30 -2.39 2.61 15.52
N GLU A 31 -3.22 1.84 16.24
CA GLU A 31 -2.71 0.70 17.00
C GLU A 31 -2.31 -0.43 16.04
N ASN A 32 -1.00 -0.64 15.85
CA ASN A 32 -0.45 -1.67 14.96
C ASN A 32 -0.54 -3.11 15.51
N SER A 33 -1.11 -3.31 16.71
CA SER A 33 -1.17 -4.60 17.41
C SER A 33 -1.93 -5.68 16.62
N ILE A 34 -2.82 -5.28 15.72
CA ILE A 34 -3.58 -6.18 14.85
C ILE A 34 -2.68 -7.08 13.98
N PHE A 35 -1.57 -6.55 13.47
CA PHE A 35 -0.67 -7.29 12.59
C PHE A 35 0.15 -8.37 13.31
N LEU A 36 0.09 -8.40 14.65
CA LEU A 36 0.74 -9.42 15.48
C LEU A 36 -0.22 -10.56 15.86
N LYS A 37 -1.50 -10.45 15.49
CA LYS A 37 -2.50 -11.48 15.78
C LYS A 37 -2.42 -12.59 14.73
N ASN A 38 -2.45 -13.85 15.19
CA ASN A 38 -2.59 -15.00 14.32
C ASN A 38 -4.07 -15.18 13.92
N ILE A 39 -4.52 -14.38 12.96
CA ILE A 39 -5.90 -14.35 12.42
C ILE A 39 -5.86 -14.47 10.90
N SER A 40 -7.00 -14.86 10.31
CA SER A 40 -7.13 -14.93 8.85
C SER A 40 -7.02 -13.55 8.20
N TYR A 41 -6.69 -13.55 6.90
CA TYR A 41 -6.68 -12.35 6.08
C TYR A 41 -8.02 -11.58 6.15
N ALA A 42 -9.14 -12.32 6.10
CA ALA A 42 -10.48 -11.73 6.14
C ALA A 42 -10.79 -11.06 7.48
N GLU A 43 -10.41 -11.69 8.59
CA GLU A 43 -10.55 -11.09 9.93
C GLU A 43 -9.68 -9.85 10.08
N MET A 44 -8.43 -9.90 9.59
CA MET A 44 -7.53 -8.75 9.61
C MET A 44 -8.11 -7.59 8.78
N TYR A 45 -8.60 -7.85 7.57
CA TYR A 45 -9.26 -6.86 6.74
C TYR A 45 -10.47 -6.24 7.44
N ALA A 46 -11.36 -7.05 8.02
CA ALA A 46 -12.56 -6.59 8.69
C ALA A 46 -12.24 -5.67 9.89
N GLU A 47 -11.22 -6.03 10.67
CA GLU A 47 -10.77 -5.23 11.80
C GLU A 47 -10.14 -3.90 11.34
N LEU A 48 -9.27 -3.91 10.31
CA LEU A 48 -8.71 -2.68 9.72
C LEU A 48 -9.83 -1.76 9.19
N LEU A 49 -10.82 -2.32 8.49
CA LEU A 49 -11.97 -1.59 7.99
C LEU A 49 -12.80 -0.98 9.13
N SER A 50 -13.12 -1.76 10.17
CA SER A 50 -13.92 -1.32 11.32
C SER A 50 -13.27 -0.18 12.09
N ARG A 51 -11.94 -0.22 12.23
CA ARG A 51 -11.13 0.82 12.89
C ARG A 51 -10.83 2.02 11.98
N LYS A 52 -11.24 1.97 10.71
CA LYS A 52 -10.88 2.94 9.67
C LYS A 52 -9.37 3.11 9.52
N HIS A 53 -8.62 2.02 9.64
CA HIS A 53 -7.17 2.00 9.51
C HIS A 53 -6.76 1.92 8.02
N TYR A 54 -7.03 2.98 7.29
CA TYR A 54 -6.62 3.19 5.91
C TYR A 54 -6.57 4.69 5.60
N ASN A 55 -5.73 5.10 4.66
CA ASN A 55 -5.81 6.44 4.08
C ASN A 55 -6.90 6.52 3.02
N LEU A 56 -7.06 5.45 2.23
CA LEU A 56 -8.06 5.38 1.16
C LEU A 56 -8.76 4.02 1.21
N LYS A 57 -10.08 4.04 1.06
CA LYS A 57 -10.90 2.87 0.73
C LYS A 57 -11.34 3.02 -0.72
N MET A 58 -10.89 2.11 -1.57
CA MET A 58 -11.19 2.09 -3.00
C MET A 58 -12.61 1.56 -3.25
N ILE A 59 -13.13 1.78 -4.45
CA ILE A 59 -14.49 1.36 -4.87
C ILE A 59 -14.74 -0.15 -4.81
N ASP A 60 -13.69 -0.96 -4.95
CA ASP A 60 -13.75 -2.42 -4.81
C ASP A 60 -13.60 -2.88 -3.36
N GLY A 61 -13.45 -1.94 -2.42
CA GLY A 61 -13.22 -2.19 -1.01
C GLY A 61 -11.75 -2.26 -0.61
N ALA A 62 -10.79 -2.23 -1.54
CA ALA A 62 -9.38 -2.29 -1.16
C ALA A 62 -8.97 -1.13 -0.23
N LEU A 63 -8.11 -1.43 0.72
CA LEU A 63 -7.59 -0.46 1.69
C LEU A 63 -6.16 -0.09 1.32
N ILE A 64 -5.89 1.20 1.21
CA ILE A 64 -4.55 1.75 0.99
C ILE A 64 -4.11 2.47 2.25
N THR A 65 -2.93 2.12 2.76
CA THR A 65 -2.35 2.74 3.96
C THR A 65 -0.94 3.25 3.65
N LEU A 66 -0.65 4.46 4.13
CA LEU A 66 0.59 5.20 3.96
C LEU A 66 1.10 5.63 5.33
N LEU A 67 2.07 4.90 5.87
CA LEU A 67 2.71 5.22 7.15
C LEU A 67 4.18 5.57 6.90
N TYR A 68 4.63 6.71 7.41
CA TYR A 68 6.00 7.17 7.34
C TYR A 68 6.49 7.63 8.71
N ARG A 69 7.78 7.41 8.98
CA ARG A 69 8.46 7.89 10.17
C ARG A 69 9.78 8.54 9.79
N PHE A 70 9.98 9.76 10.27
CA PHE A 70 11.15 10.57 10.02
C PHE A 70 11.86 10.89 11.32
N GLN A 71 13.20 11.01 11.26
CA GLN A 71 14.02 11.57 12.33
C GLN A 71 14.81 12.76 11.78
N ASN A 72 14.56 13.96 12.30
CA ASN A 72 15.21 15.19 11.83
C ASN A 72 15.18 15.30 10.29
N GLU A 73 13.99 15.15 9.69
CA GLU A 73 13.72 15.17 8.24
C GLU A 73 14.24 13.97 7.43
N ASN A 74 15.05 13.09 8.01
CA ASN A 74 15.48 11.87 7.34
C ASN A 74 14.42 10.78 7.50
N LEU A 75 14.04 10.13 6.40
CA LEU A 75 13.19 8.95 6.46
C LEU A 75 13.93 7.82 7.18
N ILE A 76 13.32 7.28 8.23
CA ILE A 76 13.86 6.12 8.96
C ILE A 76 13.00 4.88 8.81
N ALA A 77 11.70 5.03 8.51
CA ALA A 77 10.83 3.90 8.19
C ALA A 77 9.62 4.32 7.37
N HIS A 78 9.09 3.40 6.57
CA HIS A 78 7.72 3.49 6.04
C HIS A 78 7.07 2.13 5.94
N ARG A 79 5.74 2.11 5.93
CA ARG A 79 4.92 0.95 5.59
C ARG A 79 3.79 1.40 4.67
N LEU A 80 3.82 0.94 3.43
CA LEU A 80 2.84 1.25 2.41
C LEU A 80 2.13 -0.02 2.01
N SER A 81 0.82 -0.11 2.23
CA SER A 81 0.06 -1.34 1.97
C SER A 81 -1.07 -1.11 0.99
N PHE A 82 -1.21 -2.04 0.05
CA PHE A 82 -2.40 -2.24 -0.76
C PHE A 82 -3.05 -3.54 -0.29
N PHE A 83 -4.20 -3.41 0.34
CA PHE A 83 -4.87 -4.49 1.07
C PHE A 83 -6.26 -4.71 0.45
N PRO A 84 -6.34 -5.52 -0.64
CA PRO A 84 -7.58 -5.72 -1.39
C PRO A 84 -8.68 -6.36 -0.53
N ALA A 85 -9.94 -6.13 -0.89
CA ALA A 85 -11.03 -6.85 -0.24
C ALA A 85 -10.80 -8.38 -0.33
N PRO A 86 -11.08 -9.18 0.72
CA PRO A 86 -10.81 -10.63 0.72
C PRO A 86 -11.55 -11.41 -0.35
N ASN A 87 -12.66 -10.85 -0.84
CA ASN A 87 -13.39 -11.35 -1.98
C ASN A 87 -14.05 -10.18 -2.70
N LEU A 88 -14.34 -10.39 -3.99
CA LEU A 88 -15.05 -9.46 -4.87
C LEU A 88 -16.42 -10.03 -5.24
N GLU A 89 -16.98 -10.90 -4.38
CA GLU A 89 -18.21 -11.66 -4.67
C GLU A 89 -19.40 -10.76 -5.03
N VAL A 90 -19.48 -9.57 -4.41
CA VAL A 90 -20.51 -8.58 -4.72
C VAL A 90 -20.49 -8.20 -6.21
N PHE A 91 -19.31 -8.02 -6.80
CA PHE A 91 -19.15 -7.68 -8.22
C PHE A 91 -19.27 -8.90 -9.13
N GLN A 92 -18.88 -10.07 -8.62
CA GLN A 92 -18.73 -11.29 -9.43
C GLN A 92 -19.99 -12.15 -9.48
N ASN A 93 -20.85 -12.08 -8.46
CA ASN A 93 -22.09 -12.86 -8.39
C ASN A 93 -23.26 -12.17 -9.10
N GLU A 94 -23.26 -10.83 -9.15
CA GLU A 94 -24.27 -10.02 -9.83
C GLU A 94 -23.61 -9.02 -10.80
N PRO A 95 -22.80 -9.49 -11.77
CA PRO A 95 -22.01 -8.62 -12.63
C PRO A 95 -22.89 -7.67 -13.46
N GLU A 96 -24.11 -8.07 -13.80
CA GLU A 96 -25.04 -7.27 -14.60
C GLU A 96 -25.36 -5.90 -13.96
N LEU A 97 -25.28 -5.79 -12.63
CA LEU A 97 -25.48 -4.54 -11.90
C LEU A 97 -24.34 -3.53 -12.11
N TYR A 98 -23.16 -4.02 -12.47
CA TYR A 98 -21.92 -3.24 -12.56
C TYR A 98 -21.41 -3.08 -14.00
N MET A 99 -21.89 -3.90 -14.94
CA MET A 99 -21.43 -3.88 -16.34
C MET A 99 -21.64 -2.55 -17.08
N GLN A 100 -22.57 -1.70 -16.61
CA GLN A 100 -22.84 -0.39 -17.21
C GLN A 100 -21.93 0.72 -16.67
N ASP A 101 -21.27 0.48 -15.52
CA ASP A 101 -20.36 1.43 -14.90
C ASP A 101 -18.92 0.98 -15.15
N GLU A 102 -18.24 1.70 -16.05
CA GLU A 102 -16.89 1.36 -16.49
C GLU A 102 -15.86 1.36 -15.36
N LEU A 103 -16.15 1.99 -14.21
CA LEU A 103 -15.28 1.99 -13.03
C LEU A 103 -15.11 0.59 -12.42
N TYR A 104 -16.09 -0.31 -12.58
CA TYR A 104 -16.10 -1.62 -11.92
C TYR A 104 -15.72 -2.79 -12.84
N LEU A 105 -15.55 -2.54 -14.14
CA LEU A 105 -15.35 -3.60 -15.14
C LEU A 105 -14.16 -4.51 -14.85
N GLU A 106 -13.10 -3.97 -14.24
CA GLU A 106 -11.90 -4.75 -13.91
C GLU A 106 -12.07 -5.68 -12.70
N PHE A 107 -13.17 -5.59 -11.94
CA PHE A 107 -13.44 -6.45 -10.77
C PHE A 107 -14.39 -7.63 -11.06
N LEU A 108 -15.02 -7.64 -12.24
CA LEU A 108 -16.03 -8.65 -12.62
C LEU A 108 -15.42 -10.04 -12.90
N ASP A 109 -14.12 -10.12 -13.17
CA ASP A 109 -13.47 -11.37 -13.52
C ASP A 109 -13.28 -12.28 -12.29
N LYS A 110 -14.00 -13.40 -12.28
CA LYS A 110 -13.96 -14.43 -11.22
C LYS A 110 -12.59 -15.08 -11.02
N ARG A 111 -11.64 -14.85 -11.93
CA ARG A 111 -10.27 -15.38 -11.84
C ARG A 111 -9.34 -14.51 -11.00
N ILE A 112 -9.79 -13.31 -10.59
CA ILE A 112 -8.98 -12.40 -9.78
C ILE A 112 -8.70 -13.03 -8.42
N VAL A 113 -7.41 -13.14 -8.09
CA VAL A 113 -6.94 -13.50 -6.76
C VAL A 113 -6.46 -12.24 -6.07
N THR A 114 -7.09 -11.90 -4.95
CA THR A 114 -6.77 -10.72 -4.16
C THR A 114 -5.54 -11.00 -3.29
N VAL A 115 -4.39 -10.42 -3.67
CA VAL A 115 -3.12 -10.61 -2.95
C VAL A 115 -2.72 -9.29 -2.29
N PRO A 116 -2.61 -9.23 -0.95
CA PRO A 116 -2.11 -8.04 -0.28
C PRO A 116 -0.64 -7.79 -0.63
N LEU A 117 -0.33 -6.52 -0.87
CA LEU A 117 1.01 -6.04 -1.20
C LEU A 117 1.45 -5.05 -0.15
N ARG A 118 2.72 -5.12 0.25
CA ARG A 118 3.29 -4.14 1.17
C ARG A 118 4.71 -3.81 0.82
N PHE A 119 5.02 -2.53 0.75
CA PHE A 119 6.38 -2.02 0.68
C PHE A 119 6.77 -1.48 2.05
N ASP A 120 7.80 -2.07 2.63
CA ASP A 120 8.38 -1.63 3.89
C ASP A 120 9.75 -1.01 3.64
N PHE A 121 10.05 0.02 4.43
CA PHE A 121 11.38 0.57 4.59
C PHE A 121 11.68 0.65 6.08
N ASP A 122 12.86 0.19 6.50
CA ASP A 122 13.35 0.34 7.86
C ASP A 122 14.88 0.44 7.85
N SER A 123 15.42 1.60 8.23
CA SER A 123 16.86 1.83 8.34
C SER A 123 17.41 1.53 9.73
N GLY A 124 16.62 0.93 10.61
CA GLY A 124 16.99 0.59 11.98
C GLY A 124 17.62 -0.79 12.13
N ASP A 125 17.65 -1.28 13.38
CA ASP A 125 18.38 -2.50 13.78
C ASP A 125 17.84 -3.80 13.19
N ALA A 126 16.63 -3.79 12.63
CA ALA A 126 16.04 -4.96 12.01
C ALA A 126 16.72 -5.34 10.68
N PHE A 127 17.49 -4.43 10.08
CA PHE A 127 18.14 -4.66 8.79
C PHE A 127 19.15 -5.82 8.85
N VAL A 128 18.95 -6.80 7.97
CA VAL A 128 19.89 -7.90 7.73
C VAL A 128 20.04 -8.03 6.22
N PRO A 129 21.25 -7.86 5.64
CA PRO A 129 21.46 -8.00 4.21
C PRO A 129 20.81 -9.28 3.68
N VAL A 130 20.05 -9.16 2.58
CA VAL A 130 19.31 -10.25 1.93
C VAL A 130 18.11 -10.79 2.74
N GLU A 131 18.25 -11.09 4.02
CA GLU A 131 17.18 -11.70 4.84
C GLU A 131 16.09 -10.70 5.26
N HIS A 132 16.48 -9.45 5.49
CA HIS A 132 15.59 -8.34 5.79
C HIS A 132 16.18 -7.04 5.19
N PRO A 133 16.07 -6.85 3.86
CA PRO A 133 16.56 -5.66 3.18
C PRO A 133 15.96 -4.39 3.76
N MET A 134 16.73 -3.29 3.73
CA MET A 134 16.25 -1.98 4.21
C MET A 134 14.96 -1.55 3.53
N SER A 135 14.80 -1.85 2.23
CA SER A 135 13.57 -1.66 1.49
C SER A 135 13.16 -2.98 0.84
N HIS A 136 11.93 -3.42 1.05
CA HIS A 136 11.45 -4.69 0.50
C HIS A 136 9.94 -4.69 0.20
N LEU A 137 9.56 -5.54 -0.76
CA LEU A 137 8.19 -5.85 -1.13
C LEU A 137 7.79 -7.21 -0.54
N THR A 138 6.63 -7.24 0.09
CA THR A 138 5.97 -8.47 0.55
C THR A 138 4.70 -8.73 -0.27
N LEU A 139 4.41 -10.00 -0.53
CA LEU A 139 3.22 -10.48 -1.23
C LEU A 139 2.50 -11.48 -0.34
N GLY A 140 1.18 -11.38 -0.21
CA GLY A 140 0.36 -12.44 0.40
C GLY A 140 0.59 -12.70 1.89
N GLN A 141 1.30 -11.80 2.60
CA GLN A 141 1.67 -11.93 4.02
C GLN A 141 2.55 -13.14 4.38
N TYR A 142 3.26 -13.74 3.43
CA TYR A 142 4.24 -14.77 3.77
C TYR A 142 5.40 -14.17 4.59
N GLU A 143 5.70 -14.74 5.76
CA GLU A 143 6.70 -14.24 6.72
C GLU A 143 8.07 -13.95 6.09
N ASN A 144 8.51 -14.83 5.18
CA ASN A 144 9.81 -14.76 4.52
C ASN A 144 9.76 -14.13 3.12
N CYS A 145 8.59 -13.65 2.66
CA CYS A 145 8.50 -12.98 1.37
C CYS A 145 8.96 -11.52 1.52
N ARG A 146 10.25 -11.31 1.28
CA ARG A 146 10.93 -10.00 1.35
C ARG A 146 11.77 -9.78 0.11
N ILE A 147 11.10 -9.42 -0.98
CA ILE A 147 11.76 -9.16 -2.26
C ILE A 147 12.48 -7.81 -2.14
N PRO A 148 13.82 -7.71 -2.33
CA PRO A 148 14.53 -6.45 -2.20
C PRO A 148 13.99 -5.37 -3.14
N VAL A 149 13.97 -4.13 -2.67
CA VAL A 149 13.56 -2.95 -3.43
C VAL A 149 14.71 -1.94 -3.44
N SER A 150 14.94 -1.28 -4.58
CA SER A 150 16.15 -0.46 -4.77
C SER A 150 16.28 0.73 -3.82
N SER A 151 15.17 1.30 -3.35
CA SER A 151 15.10 2.40 -2.38
C SER A 151 13.74 2.41 -1.66
N ALA A 152 13.59 3.31 -0.69
CA ALA A 152 12.28 3.66 -0.13
C ALA A 152 11.35 4.27 -1.20
N ILE A 153 10.03 4.25 -0.94
CA ILE A 153 8.99 4.63 -1.89
C ILE A 153 8.21 5.86 -1.42
N SER A 154 8.09 6.85 -2.30
CA SER A 154 7.30 8.05 -2.06
C SER A 154 5.79 7.77 -2.17
N PRO A 155 4.93 8.60 -1.55
CA PRO A 155 3.48 8.43 -1.67
C PRO A 155 3.01 8.41 -3.12
N TYR A 156 3.58 9.30 -3.95
CA TYR A 156 3.27 9.36 -5.38
C TYR A 156 3.65 8.07 -6.11
N GLN A 157 4.87 7.55 -5.88
CA GLN A 157 5.31 6.30 -6.52
C GLN A 157 4.38 5.14 -6.17
N PHE A 158 4.00 5.01 -4.89
CA PHE A 158 3.13 3.93 -4.44
C PHE A 158 1.71 4.05 -4.99
N ILE A 159 1.07 5.22 -4.87
CA ILE A 159 -0.28 5.43 -5.41
C ILE A 159 -0.29 5.27 -6.93
N SER A 160 0.73 5.79 -7.63
CA SER A 160 0.86 5.61 -9.08
C SER A 160 0.99 4.13 -9.46
N PHE A 161 1.76 3.35 -8.69
CA PHE A 161 1.86 1.90 -8.87
C PHE A 161 0.50 1.23 -8.69
N VAL A 162 -0.25 1.56 -7.62
CA VAL A 162 -1.57 0.97 -7.38
C VAL A 162 -2.53 1.30 -8.51
N MET A 163 -2.63 2.58 -8.89
CA MET A 163 -3.56 3.03 -9.94
C MET A 163 -3.26 2.40 -11.30
N LYS A 164 -1.98 2.30 -11.67
CA LYS A 164 -1.58 1.77 -12.99
C LYS A 164 -1.78 0.26 -13.14
N ASN A 165 -1.78 -0.48 -12.02
CA ASN A 165 -1.79 -1.95 -12.06
C ASN A 165 -3.11 -2.57 -11.58
N PHE A 166 -3.87 -1.90 -10.71
CA PHE A 166 -5.10 -2.45 -10.10
C PHE A 166 -6.35 -1.60 -10.30
N TYR A 167 -6.22 -0.42 -10.92
CA TYR A 167 -7.34 0.48 -11.22
C TYR A 167 -7.16 1.14 -12.59
N ARG A 168 -6.59 0.43 -13.57
CA ARG A 168 -6.15 1.07 -14.82
C ARG A 168 -7.33 1.56 -15.65
N THR A 169 -8.37 0.75 -15.72
CA THR A 169 -9.61 1.09 -16.45
C THR A 169 -10.30 2.22 -15.71
N ALA A 170 -10.50 2.04 -14.40
CA ALA A 170 -11.16 3.02 -13.55
C ALA A 170 -10.43 4.38 -13.56
N GLN A 171 -9.10 4.41 -13.54
CA GLN A 171 -8.30 5.63 -13.66
C GLN A 171 -8.53 6.35 -14.98
N THR A 172 -8.58 5.60 -16.08
CA THR A 172 -8.74 6.16 -17.42
C THR A 172 -10.14 6.79 -17.57
N VAL A 173 -11.18 6.09 -17.10
CA VAL A 173 -12.58 6.54 -17.15
C VAL A 173 -12.81 7.77 -16.27
N SER A 174 -12.32 7.72 -15.03
CA SER A 174 -12.51 8.82 -14.06
C SER A 174 -11.67 10.06 -14.34
N SER A 175 -10.76 10.02 -15.32
CA SER A 175 -9.78 11.08 -15.59
C SER A 175 -9.04 11.52 -14.31
N CYS A 176 -8.78 10.57 -13.41
CA CYS A 176 -8.15 10.86 -12.14
C CYS A 176 -6.65 11.10 -12.33
N GLU A 177 -6.28 12.37 -12.46
CA GLU A 177 -4.91 12.83 -12.52
C GLU A 177 -4.30 12.94 -11.12
N LEU A 178 -3.23 12.19 -10.88
CA LEU A 178 -2.44 12.33 -9.66
C LEU A 178 -1.51 13.52 -9.81
N THR A 179 -1.43 14.38 -8.80
CA THR A 179 -0.36 15.37 -8.72
C THR A 179 0.98 14.66 -8.72
N SER A 180 1.81 14.95 -9.73
CA SER A 180 3.13 14.35 -9.87
C SER A 180 4.10 14.99 -8.89
N PHE A 181 4.82 14.15 -8.14
CA PHE A 181 5.92 14.58 -7.28
C PHE A 181 7.21 13.94 -7.79
N PRO A 182 8.22 14.74 -8.19
CA PRO A 182 9.46 14.22 -8.76
C PRO A 182 10.42 13.66 -7.71
N ASP A 183 10.17 13.92 -6.43
CA ASP A 183 11.04 13.53 -5.32
C ASP A 183 11.16 12.02 -5.18
N LYS A 184 12.40 11.57 -4.95
CA LYS A 184 12.80 10.17 -4.87
C LYS A 184 13.72 9.97 -3.68
N PHE A 185 13.62 8.81 -3.05
CA PHE A 185 14.56 8.42 -2.01
C PHE A 185 15.86 7.85 -2.61
N PRO A 186 17.00 8.03 -1.92
CA PRO A 186 18.28 7.50 -2.37
C PRO A 186 18.26 5.97 -2.41
N LEU A 187 19.13 5.39 -3.24
CA LEU A 187 19.31 3.93 -3.31
C LEU A 187 19.81 3.39 -1.97
N THR A 188 19.18 2.31 -1.51
CA THR A 188 19.55 1.59 -0.28
C THR A 188 19.85 0.11 -0.51
N ILE A 189 19.58 -0.39 -1.72
CA ILE A 189 19.87 -1.79 -2.09
C ILE A 189 21.37 -2.06 -2.15
N LEU A 190 21.78 -3.18 -1.55
CA LEU A 190 23.17 -3.63 -1.51
C LEU A 190 23.59 -4.41 -2.77
N PRO A 191 24.90 -4.51 -3.06
CA PRO A 191 25.42 -5.32 -4.17
C PRO A 191 24.95 -6.79 -4.12
N GLU A 192 24.89 -7.39 -2.93
CA GLU A 192 24.47 -8.78 -2.72
C GLU A 192 22.98 -8.96 -3.05
N GLU A 193 22.15 -7.97 -2.70
CA GLU A 193 20.71 -7.97 -3.00
C GLU A 193 20.43 -7.83 -4.50
N LYS A 194 21.30 -7.13 -5.24
CA LYS A 194 21.21 -7.02 -6.72
C LYS A 194 21.47 -8.34 -7.44
N THR A 195 22.04 -9.34 -6.76
CA THR A 195 22.20 -10.70 -7.32
C THR A 195 20.90 -11.51 -7.29
N LEU A 196 19.89 -11.03 -6.56
CA LEU A 196 18.57 -11.63 -6.46
C LEU A 196 17.57 -10.95 -7.40
N VAL A 197 16.41 -11.59 -7.59
CA VAL A 197 15.23 -10.92 -8.16
C VAL A 197 14.85 -9.78 -7.21
N HIS A 198 14.86 -8.55 -7.71
CA HIS A 198 14.58 -7.34 -6.96
C HIS A 198 13.71 -6.38 -7.78
N VAL A 199 13.07 -5.45 -7.09
CA VAL A 199 12.24 -4.39 -7.70
C VAL A 199 13.04 -3.10 -7.75
N CYS A 200 13.16 -2.52 -8.94
CA CYS A 200 13.75 -1.20 -9.11
C CYS A 200 12.65 -0.12 -9.05
N THR A 201 12.74 0.76 -8.07
CA THR A 201 11.99 2.01 -8.06
C THR A 201 12.49 2.94 -9.18
N PRO A 202 11.61 3.72 -9.83
CA PRO A 202 12.04 4.70 -10.82
C PRO A 202 13.04 5.70 -10.23
N VAL A 203 14.26 5.71 -10.77
CA VAL A 203 15.33 6.70 -10.50
C VAL A 203 15.15 7.97 -11.31
#